data_AF-A0A443RS43-F1
#
_entry.id   AF-A0A443RS43-F1
#
_cell.length_a   1.000
_cell.length_b   1.000
_cell.length_c   1.000
_cell.angle_alpha   90.00
_cell.angle_beta   90.00
_cell.angle_gamma   90.00
#
_symmetry.space_group_name_H-M   'P 1'
#
loop_
_entity.id
_entity.type
_entity.pdbx_description
1 polymer ?
#
loop_
_entity_poly.entity_id
_entity_poly.type
_entity_poly.pdbx_seq_one_letter_code
_entity_poly.pdbx_strand_id
1 'polypeptide(L)'
;MSIGVPIKVLHEAEGHVITIETVSGEVFRGKLIEAEDNMNCQMSSITVTTREGKVYSLENVFIRGSKIRFLILPDMLKNAPMFKKIGIKTGQKGNIAGRGKSALLKAQVARGRGRARVMMAKRTGR
;
A
#
# COMPACT_ATOMS: atom_id res chain seq x y z
N MET A 1 -8.01 -9.22 13.51
CA MET A 1 -8.00 -9.75 12.13
C MET A 1 -7.89 -8.54 11.20
N SER A 2 -6.83 -8.40 10.40
CA SER A 2 -6.67 -7.21 9.54
C SER A 2 -7.33 -7.47 8.18
N ILE A 3 -8.47 -6.82 7.94
CA ILE A 3 -9.15 -6.81 6.63
C ILE A 3 -8.19 -6.28 5.56
N GLY A 4 -8.07 -7.00 4.44
CA GLY A 4 -7.22 -6.63 3.32
C GLY A 4 -7.64 -5.32 2.68
N VAL A 5 -6.68 -4.56 2.14
CA VAL A 5 -6.95 -3.28 1.46
C VAL A 5 -8.05 -3.38 0.38
N PRO A 6 -8.09 -4.44 -0.46
CA PRO A 6 -9.15 -4.58 -1.47
C PRO A 6 -10.57 -4.66 -0.88
N ILE A 7 -10.76 -5.41 0.21
CA ILE A 7 -12.07 -5.53 0.87
C ILE A 7 -12.52 -4.19 1.45
N LYS A 8 -11.59 -3.40 1.99
CA LYS A 8 -11.89 -2.05 2.46
C LYS A 8 -12.37 -1.14 1.33
N VAL A 9 -11.72 -1.21 0.17
CA VAL A 9 -12.13 -0.43 -1.00
C VAL A 9 -13.49 -0.90 -1.52
N LEU A 10 -13.80 -2.19 -1.41
CA LEU A 10 -15.11 -2.72 -1.75
C LEU A 10 -16.22 -2.13 -0.86
N HIS A 11 -16.01 -2.05 0.45
CA HIS A 11 -16.97 -1.39 1.35
C HIS A 11 -17.16 0.11 1.04
N GLU A 12 -16.08 0.82 0.66
CA GLU A 12 -16.19 2.22 0.23
C GLU A 12 -17.00 2.39 -1.08
N ALA A 13 -17.19 1.32 -1.84
CA ALA A 13 -18.02 1.33 -3.04
C ALA A 13 -19.52 1.14 -2.74
N GLU A 14 -19.91 0.82 -1.51
CA GLU A 14 -21.32 0.72 -1.11
C GLU A 14 -22.07 2.03 -1.43
N GLY A 15 -23.32 1.91 -1.84
CA GLY A 15 -24.14 3.02 -2.30
C GLY A 15 -23.87 3.50 -3.74
N HIS A 16 -22.83 3.01 -4.40
CA HIS A 16 -22.49 3.41 -5.77
C HIS A 16 -22.89 2.38 -6.82
N VAL A 17 -22.96 2.83 -8.08
CA VAL A 17 -23.15 1.92 -9.22
C VAL A 17 -21.83 1.23 -9.53
N ILE A 18 -21.84 -0.11 -9.47
CA ILE A 18 -20.71 -0.96 -9.79
C ILE A 18 -21.08 -1.92 -10.92
N THR A 19 -20.07 -2.60 -11.47
CA THR A 19 -20.28 -3.73 -12.39
C THR A 19 -19.59 -4.97 -11.84
N ILE A 20 -20.29 -6.09 -11.81
CA ILE A 20 -19.77 -7.39 -11.37
C ILE A 20 -19.81 -8.35 -12.55
N GLU A 21 -18.69 -8.99 -12.85
CA GLU A 21 -18.66 -10.13 -13.76
C GLU A 21 -18.59 -11.43 -12.94
N THR A 22 -19.48 -12.38 -13.20
CA THR A 22 -19.48 -13.68 -12.56
C THR A 22 -18.51 -14.66 -13.24
N VAL A 23 -18.16 -15.73 -12.54
CA VAL A 23 -17.33 -16.82 -13.10
C VAL A 23 -17.98 -17.48 -14.32
N SER A 24 -19.31 -17.47 -14.42
CA SER A 24 -20.10 -17.93 -15.57
C SER A 24 -20.08 -16.97 -16.77
N GLY A 25 -19.61 -15.74 -16.58
CA GLY A 25 -19.52 -14.70 -17.61
C GLY A 25 -20.79 -13.86 -17.76
N GLU A 26 -21.68 -13.86 -16.77
CA GLU A 26 -22.79 -12.91 -16.71
C GLU A 26 -22.31 -11.60 -16.07
N VAL A 27 -22.81 -10.48 -16.56
CA VAL A 27 -22.42 -9.15 -16.10
C VAL A 27 -23.61 -8.48 -15.43
N PHE A 28 -23.44 -8.09 -14.17
CA PHE A 28 -24.44 -7.40 -13.36
C PHE A 28 -23.99 -5.96 -13.14
N ARG A 29 -24.75 -4.98 -13.63
CA ARG A 29 -24.49 -3.56 -13.42
C ARG A 29 -25.63 -2.93 -12.64
N GLY A 30 -25.35 -2.38 -11.47
CA GLY A 30 -26.38 -1.83 -10.59
C GLY A 30 -25.79 -1.17 -9.35
N LYS A 31 -26.64 -0.72 -8.44
CA LYS A 31 -26.22 -0.10 -7.19
C LYS A 31 -25.79 -1.18 -6.20
N LEU A 32 -24.57 -1.10 -5.67
CA LEU A 32 -24.14 -1.91 -4.53
C LEU A 32 -24.86 -1.40 -3.28
N ILE A 33 -25.61 -2.27 -2.63
CA ILE A 33 -26.30 -1.95 -1.37
C ILE A 33 -25.41 -2.31 -0.18
N GLU A 34 -24.85 -3.51 -0.20
CA GLU A 34 -24.02 -4.02 0.90
C GLU A 34 -22.98 -4.99 0.32
N ALA A 35 -21.76 -4.93 0.86
CA ALA A 35 -20.72 -5.92 0.62
C ALA A 35 -20.28 -6.56 1.93
N GLU A 36 -20.09 -7.88 1.94
CA GLU A 36 -19.55 -8.62 3.09
C GLU A 36 -18.03 -8.86 2.92
N ASP A 37 -17.35 -9.21 4.02
CA ASP A 37 -15.91 -9.56 4.04
C ASP A 37 -15.55 -10.74 3.12
N ASN A 38 -16.52 -11.64 2.86
CA ASN A 38 -16.39 -12.79 1.95
C ASN A 38 -16.70 -12.42 0.48
N MET A 39 -16.89 -11.13 0.19
CA MET A 39 -17.30 -10.55 -1.09
C MET A 39 -18.71 -10.92 -1.56
N ASN A 40 -19.58 -11.43 -0.68
CA ASN A 40 -21.01 -11.45 -1.01
C ASN A 40 -21.49 -10.00 -1.23
N CYS A 41 -22.30 -9.81 -2.26
CA CYS A 41 -22.79 -8.48 -2.63
C CYS A 41 -24.30 -8.50 -2.78
N GLN A 42 -24.97 -7.61 -2.05
CA GLN A 42 -26.37 -7.27 -2.30
C GLN A 42 -26.41 -6.06 -3.22
N MET A 43 -27.21 -6.14 -4.28
CA MET A 43 -27.37 -5.08 -5.27
C MET A 43 -28.84 -4.75 -5.50
N SER A 44 -29.10 -3.54 -5.99
CA SER A 44 -30.42 -3.11 -6.46
C SER A 44 -30.37 -2.37 -7.80
N SER A 45 -31.52 -2.28 -8.47
CA SER A 45 -31.69 -1.62 -9.78
C SER A 45 -30.66 -2.12 -10.81
N ILE A 46 -30.65 -3.43 -11.04
CA ILE A 46 -29.60 -4.11 -11.81
C ILE A 46 -30.02 -4.29 -13.26
N THR A 47 -29.10 -4.01 -14.17
CA THR A 47 -29.12 -4.49 -15.55
C THR A 47 -28.17 -5.68 -15.66
N VAL A 48 -28.69 -6.84 -16.02
CA VAL A 48 -27.93 -8.08 -16.22
C VAL A 48 -27.74 -8.30 -17.71
N THR A 49 -26.50 -8.57 -18.13
CA THR A 49 -26.18 -9.04 -19.48
C THR A 49 -25.69 -10.47 -19.37
N THR A 50 -26.41 -11.41 -19.98
CA THR A 50 -25.99 -12.81 -20.01
C THR A 50 -24.84 -13.00 -20.98
N ARG A 51 -24.19 -14.16 -20.91
CA ARG A 51 -23.12 -14.53 -21.84
C ARG A 51 -23.57 -14.54 -23.31
N GLU A 52 -24.86 -14.74 -23.57
CA GLU A 52 -25.47 -14.69 -24.90
C GLU A 52 -25.73 -13.25 -25.40
N GLY A 53 -25.46 -12.25 -24.56
CA GLY A 53 -25.73 -10.84 -24.85
C GLY A 53 -27.17 -10.39 -24.57
N LYS A 54 -28.02 -11.27 -24.01
CA LYS A 54 -29.39 -10.90 -23.63
C LYS A 54 -29.36 -10.02 -22.39
N VAL A 55 -30.21 -8.99 -22.38
CA VAL A 55 -30.26 -8.00 -21.31
C VAL A 55 -31.57 -8.14 -20.53
N TYR A 56 -31.47 -8.16 -19.20
CA TYR A 56 -32.60 -8.24 -18.27
C TYR A 56 -32.47 -7.16 -17.20
N SER A 57 -33.60 -6.66 -16.70
CA SER A 57 -33.65 -5.79 -15.53
C SER A 57 -34.11 -6.58 -14.30
N LEU A 58 -33.43 -6.40 -13.18
CA LEU A 58 -33.79 -7.00 -11.89
C LEU A 58 -33.84 -5.91 -10.82
N GLU A 59 -34.82 -5.97 -9.92
CA GLU A 59 -34.95 -5.00 -8.84
C GLU A 59 -33.88 -5.20 -7.76
N ASN A 60 -33.68 -6.46 -7.33
CA ASN A 60 -32.73 -6.83 -6.28
C ASN A 60 -32.03 -8.14 -6.64
N VAL A 61 -30.74 -8.26 -6.31
CA VAL A 61 -29.94 -9.47 -6.49
C VAL A 61 -28.98 -9.64 -5.32
N PHE A 62 -28.78 -10.88 -4.89
CA PHE A 62 -27.69 -11.25 -3.99
C PHE A 62 -26.71 -12.17 -4.72
N ILE A 63 -25.45 -11.75 -4.85
CA ILE A 63 -24.40 -12.49 -5.53
C ILE A 63 -23.43 -13.03 -4.48
N ARG A 64 -23.21 -14.35 -4.47
CA ARG A 64 -22.21 -14.98 -3.61
C ARG A 64 -20.79 -14.61 -4.05
N GLY A 65 -19.95 -14.15 -3.13
CA GLY A 65 -18.59 -13.66 -3.43
C GLY A 65 -17.70 -14.68 -4.15
N SER A 66 -17.83 -15.97 -3.82
CA SER A 66 -17.09 -17.05 -4.50
C SER A 66 -17.45 -17.23 -5.99
N LYS A 67 -18.52 -16.58 -6.48
CA LYS A 67 -18.95 -16.60 -7.87
C LYS A 67 -18.56 -15.33 -8.63
N ILE A 68 -17.92 -14.36 -7.97
CA ILE A 68 -17.44 -13.14 -8.60
C ILE A 68 -16.05 -13.39 -9.20
N ARG A 69 -15.87 -12.98 -10.46
CA ARG A 69 -14.58 -12.99 -11.15
C ARG A 69 -13.82 -11.69 -10.90
N PHE A 70 -14.48 -10.55 -11.15
CA PHE A 70 -13.95 -9.23 -10.84
C PHE A 70 -15.09 -8.22 -10.68
N LEU A 71 -14.76 -7.05 -10.12
CA LEU A 71 -15.65 -5.91 -10.00
C LEU A 71 -15.02 -4.68 -10.66
N ILE A 72 -15.86 -3.85 -11.28
CA ILE A 72 -15.51 -2.52 -11.75
C ILE A 72 -16.18 -1.53 -10.80
N LEU A 73 -15.34 -0.74 -10.12
CA LEU A 73 -15.78 0.25 -9.15
C LEU A 73 -15.74 1.67 -9.75
N PRO A 74 -16.47 2.65 -9.18
CA PRO A 74 -16.40 4.04 -9.60
C PRO A 74 -14.99 4.61 -9.53
N ASP A 75 -14.66 5.48 -10.48
CA ASP A 75 -13.35 6.11 -10.56
C ASP A 75 -13.06 7.05 -9.38
N MET A 76 -14.09 7.52 -8.65
CA MET A 76 -13.95 8.32 -7.43
C MET A 76 -13.08 7.62 -6.37
N LEU A 77 -13.06 6.29 -6.36
CA LEU A 77 -12.27 5.50 -5.40
C LEU A 77 -10.77 5.46 -5.74
N LYS A 78 -10.33 5.95 -6.92
CA LYS A 78 -8.91 6.00 -7.32
C LYS A 78 -8.03 6.77 -6.33
N ASN A 79 -8.62 7.76 -5.65
CA ASN A 79 -7.95 8.61 -4.69
C ASN A 79 -8.20 8.20 -3.22
N ALA A 80 -8.89 7.07 -3.01
CA ALA A 80 -9.24 6.61 -1.68
C ALA A 80 -7.97 6.46 -0.80
N PRO A 81 -8.02 6.85 0.48
CA PRO A 81 -6.85 6.85 1.36
C PRO A 81 -6.24 5.45 1.55
N MET A 82 -7.01 4.41 1.26
CA MET A 82 -6.59 3.01 1.32
C MET A 82 -5.45 2.69 0.35
N PHE A 83 -5.40 3.32 -0.83
CA PHE A 83 -4.34 3.09 -1.82
C PHE A 83 -3.02 3.78 -1.45
N LYS A 84 -3.06 4.82 -0.59
CA LYS A 84 -1.85 5.55 -0.16
C LYS A 84 -0.94 4.70 0.74
N LYS A 85 -1.47 3.68 1.40
CA LYS A 85 -0.70 2.81 2.32
C LYS A 85 0.11 1.71 1.61
N ILE A 86 -0.10 1.52 0.30
CA ILE A 86 0.66 0.56 -0.52
C ILE A 86 1.98 1.18 -1.03
N GLY A 87 2.11 2.50 -0.93
CA GLY A 87 3.37 3.22 -1.17
C GLY A 87 4.35 3.02 -0.01
N ILE A 88 5.31 2.11 -0.20
CA ILE A 88 6.70 2.27 0.27
C ILE A 88 6.84 2.35 1.81
N LYS A 89 6.93 1.17 2.44
CA LYS A 89 7.93 0.94 3.50
C LYS A 89 9.34 0.71 2.89
N THR A 90 9.60 1.12 1.66
CA THR A 90 10.93 1.10 1.02
C THR A 90 11.71 2.38 1.32
N GLY A 91 11.69 2.84 2.57
CA GLY A 91 12.24 4.16 2.87
C GLY A 91 12.27 4.62 4.32
N GLN A 92 12.03 3.77 5.33
CA GLN A 92 12.65 4.03 6.63
C GLN A 92 14.15 3.77 6.48
N LYS A 93 14.83 4.70 5.80
CA LYS A 93 16.15 5.16 6.21
C LYS A 93 16.11 5.21 7.71
N GLY A 94 16.87 4.31 8.34
CA GLY A 94 17.01 4.28 9.77
C GLY A 94 17.23 5.70 10.24
N ASN A 95 16.41 6.14 11.18
CA ASN A 95 16.83 7.15 12.13
C ASN A 95 18.00 6.57 12.93
N ILE A 96 19.17 6.45 12.29
CA ILE A 96 20.47 6.52 12.95
C ILE A 96 20.78 8.02 13.10
N ALA A 97 19.83 8.74 13.70
CA ALA A 97 20.08 10.01 14.34
C ALA A 97 20.58 9.68 15.75
N GLY A 98 21.87 9.35 15.87
CA GLY A 98 22.51 9.25 17.18
C GLY A 98 23.48 8.09 17.36
N ARG A 99 24.55 8.02 16.56
CA ARG A 99 25.88 7.51 16.97
C ARG A 99 26.78 7.40 15.74
N GLY A 100 27.77 8.28 15.59
CA GLY A 100 28.88 7.98 14.68
C GLY A 100 29.63 9.15 14.07
N LYS A 101 29.07 10.37 14.03
CA LYS A 101 29.80 11.52 13.42
C LYS A 101 30.92 12.09 14.29
N SER A 102 31.01 11.72 15.58
CA SER A 102 32.03 12.22 16.50
C SER A 102 33.33 11.41 16.52
N ALA A 103 33.37 10.22 15.90
CA ALA A 103 34.56 9.36 15.93
C ALA A 103 35.55 9.68 14.79
N LEU A 104 35.06 10.07 13.61
CA LEU A 104 35.91 10.33 12.45
C LEU A 104 36.64 11.68 12.54
N LEU A 105 36.02 12.71 13.13
CA LEU A 105 36.70 13.99 13.38
C LEU A 105 37.75 13.92 14.50
N LYS A 106 37.65 12.95 15.42
CA LYS A 106 38.65 12.77 16.50
C LYS A 106 39.88 11.98 16.03
N ALA A 107 39.73 11.13 15.02
CA ALA A 107 40.84 10.38 14.42
C ALA A 107 41.75 11.24 13.53
N GLN A 108 41.23 12.33 12.94
CA GLN A 108 42.01 13.20 12.06
C GLN A 108 42.82 14.27 12.81
N VAL A 109 42.43 14.61 14.05
CA VAL A 109 43.20 15.53 14.92
C VAL A 109 44.40 14.84 15.58
N ALA A 110 44.39 13.51 15.70
CA ALA A 110 45.47 12.75 16.35
C ALA A 110 46.68 12.44 15.45
N ARG A 111 46.62 12.72 14.13
CA ARG A 111 47.68 12.35 13.17
C ARG A 111 48.44 13.52 12.52
N GLY A 112 48.23 14.76 12.98
CA GLY A 112 48.91 15.90 12.38
C GLY A 112 49.14 17.05 13.36
N ARG A 113 50.15 16.93 14.24
CA ARG A 113 50.82 18.08 14.87
C ARG A 113 52.10 17.67 15.62
N GLY A 114 53.25 18.03 15.04
CA GLY A 114 54.59 18.18 15.67
C GLY A 114 55.31 16.87 16.00
N ARG A 115 56.46 16.49 15.44
CA ARG A 115 57.65 17.29 15.09
C ARG A 115 57.91 18.41 16.10
N ALA A 116 58.44 18.05 17.27
CA ALA A 116 59.59 18.68 17.92
C ALA A 116 59.70 18.20 19.38
N ARG A 117 60.96 18.09 19.85
CA ARG A 117 61.41 17.74 21.20
C ARG A 117 61.25 16.27 21.61
N VAL A 118 62.33 15.52 21.45
CA VAL A 118 63.20 15.04 22.55
C VAL A 118 64.38 14.34 21.89
N MET A 119 65.59 14.90 21.98
CA MET A 119 66.84 14.15 22.15
C MET A 119 67.91 15.12 22.64
N MET A 120 68.02 15.20 23.96
CA MET A 120 69.14 15.79 24.67
C MET A 120 70.32 14.82 24.52
N ALA A 121 71.19 15.07 23.55
CA ALA A 121 72.46 14.37 23.39
C ALA A 121 73.57 15.24 24.02
N LYS A 122 73.98 14.84 25.22
CA LYS A 122 75.20 15.26 25.91
C LYS A 122 76.41 14.97 25.00
N ARG A 123 77.20 16.00 24.70
CA ARG A 123 78.60 15.97 24.25
C ARG A 123 79.27 17.14 24.98
N THR A 124 80.48 17.08 25.54
CA THR A 124 81.60 16.14 25.41
C THR A 124 82.56 16.45 26.56
N GLY A 125 83.31 15.44 27.02
CA GLY A 125 84.54 15.63 27.77
C GLY A 125 85.76 15.67 26.83
N ARG A 126 86.87 16.14 27.41
CA ARG A 126 88.20 16.47 26.86
C ARG A 126 88.30 17.81 26.16
#